data_AF-A0A3C1PLR0-F1
#
_entry.id   AF-A0A3C1PLR0-F1
#
_cell.length_a   1.000
_cell.length_b   1.000
_cell.length_c   1.000
_cell.angle_alpha   90.00
_cell.angle_beta   90.00
_cell.angle_gamma   90.00
#
_symmetry.space_group_name_H-M   'P 1'
#
loop_
_entity.id
_entity.type
_entity.pdbx_description
1 polymer ?
#
loop_
_entity_poly.entity_id
_entity_poly.type
_entity_poly.pdbx_seq_one_letter_code
_entity_poly.pdbx_strand_id
1 'polypeptide(L)'
;MKMIRLLPKILIQAFVLLLLQVAVVNNINLGTLNITPHFYVLFFLLLPFETPAWIMLFIGFFFGLSIDLFSDTNGLHAASSVVLVFVRAIVLKGLA
;
A
#
# COMPACT_ATOMS: atom_id res chain seq x y z
N MET A 1 -13.45 -1.14 18.95
CA MET A 1 -12.75 -2.30 19.57
C MET A 1 -12.27 -3.36 18.56
N LYS A 2 -12.88 -3.50 17.36
CA LYS A 2 -12.41 -4.44 16.32
C LYS A 2 -11.07 -4.05 15.68
N MET A 3 -10.85 -2.78 15.37
CA MET A 3 -9.64 -2.29 14.69
C MET A 3 -8.33 -2.58 15.47
N ILE A 4 -8.33 -2.43 16.80
CA ILE A 4 -7.16 -2.71 17.64
C ILE A 4 -6.76 -4.19 17.64
N ARG A 5 -7.74 -5.11 17.49
CA ARG A 5 -7.47 -6.55 17.37
C ARG A 5 -6.91 -6.92 16.00
N LEU A 6 -7.12 -6.07 14.99
CA LEU A 6 -6.65 -6.27 13.61
C LEU A 6 -5.29 -5.63 13.33
N LEU A 7 -4.84 -4.69 14.18
CA LEU A 7 -3.51 -4.08 14.09
C LEU A 7 -2.36 -5.07 13.86
N PRO A 8 -2.18 -6.14 14.68
CA PRO A 8 -1.07 -7.06 14.48
C PRO A 8 -1.15 -7.76 13.12
N LYS A 9 -2.36 -8.13 12.67
CA LYS A 9 -2.57 -8.72 11.34
C LYS A 9 -2.20 -7.75 10.22
N ILE A 10 -2.60 -6.48 10.32
CA ILE A 10 -2.30 -5.44 9.33
C ILE A 10 -0.80 -5.20 9.25
N LEU A 11 -0.10 -5.13 10.38
CA LEU A 11 1.36 -4.96 10.42
C LEU A 11 2.09 -6.14 9.77
N ILE A 12 1.69 -7.38 10.09
CA ILE A 12 2.26 -8.58 9.48
C ILE A 12 2.00 -8.58 7.96
N GLN A 13 0.77 -8.28 7.53
CA GLN A 13 0.44 -8.19 6.10
C GLN A 13 1.25 -7.12 5.38
N ALA A 14 1.38 -5.93 5.97
CA ALA A 14 2.20 -4.85 5.42
C ALA A 14 3.65 -5.32 5.26
N PHE A 15 4.23 -5.89 6.31
CA PHE A 15 5.62 -6.35 6.29
C PHE A 15 5.87 -7.45 5.26
N VAL A 16 4.99 -8.47 5.20
CA VAL A 16 5.09 -9.56 4.23
C VAL A 16 4.93 -9.04 2.80
N LEU A 17 3.98 -8.15 2.55
CA LEU A 17 3.77 -7.57 1.21
C LEU A 17 4.92 -6.66 0.80
N LEU A 18 5.50 -5.89 1.72
CA LEU A 18 6.69 -5.08 1.47
C LEU A 18 7.87 -5.96 1.06
N LEU A 19 8.14 -7.03 1.83
CA LEU A 19 9.20 -7.98 1.49
C LEU A 19 8.96 -8.68 0.15
N LEU A 20 7.73 -9.12 -0.10
CA LEU A 20 7.38 -9.73 -1.38
C LEU A 20 7.59 -8.75 -2.54
N GLN A 21 7.16 -7.50 -2.38
CA GLN A 21 7.32 -6.45 -3.39
C GLN A 21 8.81 -6.19 -3.67
N VAL A 22 9.60 -5.95 -2.63
CA VAL A 22 11.00 -5.55 -2.76
C VAL A 22 11.90 -6.72 -3.18
N ALA A 23 11.77 -7.89 -2.54
CA ALA A 23 12.68 -9.00 -2.77
C ALA A 23 12.32 -9.80 -4.02
N VAL A 24 11.01 -9.99 -4.27
CA VAL A 24 10.54 -10.84 -5.36
C VAL A 24 10.12 -10.01 -6.55
N VAL A 25 9.10 -9.15 -6.39
CA VAL A 25 8.45 -8.45 -7.50
C VAL A 25 9.39 -7.49 -8.23
N ASN A 26 10.24 -6.75 -7.53
CA ASN A 26 11.23 -5.86 -8.16
C ASN A 26 12.22 -6.62 -9.06
N ASN A 27 12.44 -7.91 -8.83
CA ASN A 27 13.31 -8.76 -9.65
C ASN A 27 12.54 -9.52 -10.74
N ILE A 28 11.20 -9.47 -10.75
CA ILE A 28 10.37 -10.07 -11.80
C ILE A 28 10.19 -9.08 -12.94
N ASN A 29 10.91 -9.29 -14.03
CA ASN A 29 10.65 -8.61 -15.30
C ASN A 29 9.63 -9.43 -16.10
N LEU A 30 8.38 -8.97 -16.21
CA LEU A 30 7.39 -9.62 -17.08
C LEU A 30 7.51 -9.11 -18.52
N GLY A 31 7.95 -10.01 -19.40
CA GLY A 31 7.99 -9.82 -20.84
C GLY A 31 9.07 -8.85 -21.34
N THR A 32 9.04 -8.57 -22.63
CA THR A 32 10.01 -7.74 -23.35
C THR A 32 9.94 -6.24 -23.00
N LEU A 33 8.96 -5.83 -22.20
CA LEU A 33 8.66 -4.44 -21.84
C LEU A 33 8.98 -4.11 -20.36
N ASN A 34 9.57 -5.04 -19.60
CA ASN A 34 9.96 -4.84 -18.19
C ASN A 34 8.84 -4.31 -17.28
N ILE A 35 7.61 -4.82 -17.43
CA ILE A 35 6.49 -4.38 -16.61
C ILE A 35 6.51 -5.16 -15.28
N THR A 36 6.69 -4.45 -14.17
CA THR A 36 6.59 -5.01 -12.81
C THR A 36 5.18 -4.82 -12.25
N PRO A 37 4.42 -5.90 -11.96
CA PRO A 37 3.09 -5.79 -11.37
C PRO A 37 3.18 -5.49 -9.87
N HIS A 38 2.61 -4.36 -9.43
CA HIS A 38 2.73 -3.88 -8.06
C HIS A 38 1.56 -4.35 -7.19
N PHE A 39 1.76 -5.42 -6.40
CA PHE A 39 0.70 -6.05 -5.59
C PHE A 39 0.41 -5.33 -4.28
N TYR A 40 1.29 -4.41 -3.87
CA TYR A 40 1.16 -3.67 -2.63
C TYR A 40 -0.13 -2.81 -2.56
N VAL A 41 -0.75 -2.51 -3.71
CA VAL A 41 -2.06 -1.83 -3.82
C VAL A 41 -3.18 -2.62 -3.13
N LEU A 42 -3.11 -3.95 -3.13
CA LEU A 42 -4.09 -4.82 -2.47
C LEU A 42 -4.13 -4.57 -0.95
N PHE A 43 -2.99 -4.24 -0.34
CA PHE A 43 -2.92 -3.92 1.09
C PHE A 43 -3.90 -2.80 1.46
N PHE A 44 -3.94 -1.74 0.67
CA PHE A 44 -4.81 -0.58 0.93
C PHE A 44 -6.29 -0.90 0.75
N LEU A 45 -6.62 -1.83 -0.15
CA LEU A 45 -7.99 -2.31 -0.36
C LEU A 45 -8.46 -3.22 0.79
N LEU A 46 -7.56 -4.03 1.37
CA LEU A 46 -7.87 -4.91 2.50
C LEU A 46 -7.98 -4.18 3.85
N LEU A 47 -7.58 -2.92 3.94
CA LEU A 47 -7.71 -2.14 5.17
C LEU A 47 -9.19 -2.01 5.58
N PRO A 48 -9.51 -1.97 6.90
CA PRO A 48 -10.87 -1.77 7.37
C PRO A 48 -11.49 -0.47 6.84
N PHE A 49 -12.82 -0.45 6.64
CA PHE A 49 -13.54 0.77 6.25
C PHE A 49 -13.64 1.79 7.40
N GLU A 50 -13.50 1.32 8.64
CA GLU A 50 -13.61 2.09 9.88
C GLU A 50 -12.36 2.94 10.17
N THR A 51 -11.30 2.83 9.35
CA THR A 51 -10.03 3.52 9.60
C THR A 51 -10.14 5.01 9.26
N PRO A 52 -9.75 5.92 10.16
CA PRO A 52 -9.74 7.36 9.89
C PRO A 52 -8.87 7.72 8.68
N ALA A 53 -9.37 8.61 7.82
CA ALA A 53 -8.70 9.00 6.57
C ALA A 53 -7.26 9.53 6.79
N TRP A 54 -7.03 10.31 7.85
CA TRP A 54 -5.70 10.84 8.16
C TRP A 54 -4.69 9.75 8.50
N ILE A 55 -5.06 8.72 9.26
CA ILE A 55 -4.20 7.56 9.58
C ILE A 55 -3.86 6.83 8.28
N MET A 56 -4.86 6.67 7.43
CA MET A 56 -4.74 6.01 6.14
C MET A 56 -3.73 6.72 5.23
N LEU A 57 -3.75 8.06 5.17
CA LEU A 57 -2.77 8.84 4.40
C LEU A 57 -1.34 8.63 4.92
N PHE A 58 -1.12 8.62 6.23
CA PHE A 58 0.19 8.33 6.80
C PHE A 58 0.65 6.91 6.49
N ILE A 59 -0.23 5.92 6.63
CA ILE A 59 0.09 4.53 6.28
C ILE A 59 0.46 4.44 4.79
N GLY A 60 -0.32 5.06 3.90
CA GLY A 60 -0.05 5.12 2.46
C GLY A 60 1.31 5.72 2.15
N PHE A 61 1.61 6.88 2.74
CA PHE A 61 2.87 7.58 2.55
C PHE A 61 4.07 6.75 3.02
N PHE A 62 4.09 6.29 4.27
CA PHE A 62 5.26 5.57 4.81
C PHE A 62 5.46 4.21 4.15
N PHE A 63 4.37 3.53 3.78
CA PHE A 63 4.46 2.24 3.10
C PHE A 63 5.00 2.40 1.67
N GLY A 64 4.46 3.37 0.92
CA GLY A 64 4.97 3.70 -0.42
C GLY A 64 6.42 4.19 -0.38
N LEU A 65 6.76 5.04 0.58
CA LEU A 65 8.14 5.52 0.80
C LEU A 65 9.10 4.37 1.11
N SER A 66 8.66 3.37 1.89
CA SER A 66 9.47 2.18 2.15
C SER A 66 9.78 1.45 0.86
N ILE A 67 8.81 1.30 -0.05
CA ILE A 67 9.04 0.68 -1.37
C ILE A 67 10.00 1.54 -2.18
N ASP A 68 9.81 2.86 -2.20
CA ASP A 68 10.68 3.78 -2.95
C ASP A 68 12.14 3.71 -2.51
N LEU A 69 12.40 3.57 -1.20
CA LEU A 69 13.74 3.44 -0.64
C LEU A 69 14.46 2.15 -1.07
N PHE A 70 13.71 1.09 -1.38
CA PHE A 70 14.29 -0.19 -1.82
C PHE A 70 14.24 -0.41 -3.34
N SER A 71 13.49 0.42 -4.06
CA SER A 71 13.25 0.26 -5.51
C SER A 71 13.84 1.40 -6.35
N ASP A 72 14.50 2.38 -5.71
CA ASP A 72 15.08 3.57 -6.34
C ASP A 72 14.10 4.38 -7.21
N THR A 73 12.82 4.38 -6.85
CA THR A 73 11.72 5.05 -7.59
C THR A 73 11.45 6.50 -7.14
N ASN A 74 12.33 7.08 -6.32
CA ASN A 74 12.36 8.50 -5.93
C ASN A 74 11.04 9.10 -5.41
N GLY A 75 10.15 8.29 -4.83
CA GLY A 75 8.88 8.78 -4.25
C GLY A 75 7.64 8.49 -5.10
N LEU A 76 7.76 7.77 -6.23
CA LEU A 76 6.62 7.45 -7.08
C LEU A 76 5.59 6.58 -6.34
N HIS A 77 6.04 5.60 -5.56
CA HIS A 77 5.15 4.73 -4.79
C HIS A 77 4.52 5.45 -3.61
N ALA A 78 5.23 6.37 -2.95
CA ALA A 78 4.69 7.23 -1.92
C ALA A 78 3.55 8.10 -2.48
N ALA A 79 3.78 8.77 -3.61
CA ALA A 79 2.76 9.60 -4.24
C ALA A 79 1.53 8.80 -4.69
N SER A 80 1.74 7.67 -5.39
CA SER A 80 0.63 6.83 -5.86
C SER A 80 -0.18 6.22 -4.72
N SER A 81 0.49 5.81 -3.64
CA SER A 81 -0.16 5.25 -2.45
C SER A 81 -1.03 6.27 -1.73
N VAL A 82 -0.54 7.50 -1.56
CA VAL A 82 -1.32 8.59 -0.95
C VAL A 82 -2.56 8.91 -1.78
N VAL A 83 -2.42 9.03 -3.11
CA VAL A 83 -3.54 9.29 -4.02
C VAL A 83 -4.56 8.17 -3.95
N LEU A 84 -4.13 6.91 -4.03
CA LEU A 84 -5.02 5.75 -3.95
C LEU A 84 -5.83 5.74 -2.65
N VAL A 85 -5.17 5.96 -1.52
CA VAL A 85 -5.82 5.93 -0.21
C VAL A 85 -6.77 7.12 -0.04
N PHE A 86 -6.41 8.29 -0.57
CA PHE A 86 -7.28 9.46 -0.61
C PHE A 86 -8.55 9.20 -1.44
N VAL A 87 -8.40 8.67 -2.66
CA VAL A 87 -9.51 8.30 -3.54
C VAL A 87 -10.40 7.25 -2.87
N ARG A 88 -9.81 6.24 -2.23
CA ARG A 88 -10.55 5.24 -1.46
C ARG A 88 -11.43 5.88 -0.38
N ALA A 89 -10.91 6.85 0.37
CA ALA A 89 -11.69 7.55 1.39
C ALA A 89 -12.88 8.32 0.80
N ILE A 90 -12.70 8.96 -0.36
CA ILE A 90 -13.79 9.66 -1.07
C ILE A 90 -14.85 8.67 -1.55
N VAL A 91 -14.44 7.60 -2.23
CA VAL A 91 -15.35 6.59 -2.80
C VAL A 91 -16.20 5.95 -1.71
N LEU A 92 -15.60 5.60 -0.57
CA LEU A 92 -16.33 5.00 0.55
C LEU A 92 -17.31 5.96 1.20
N LYS A 93 -16.96 7.24 1.27
CA LYS A 93 -17.89 8.27 1.77
C LYS A 93 -19.06 8.49 0.82
N GLY A 94 -18.87 8.31 -0.50
CA GLY A 94 -19.95 8.42 -1.49
C GLY A 94 -20.87 7.20 -1.56
N LEU A 95 -20.43 6.04 -1.06
CA LEU A 95 -21.20 4.78 -1.03
C LEU A 95 -22.01 4.59 0.27
N ALA A 96 -21.70 5.35 1.32
CA ALA A 96 -22.36 5.29 2.63
C ALA A 96 -23.46 6.34 2.76
#